data_AF-I9Q1N1-F1
#
_entry.id   AF-I9Q1N1-F1
#
_cell.length_a   1.000
_cell.length_b   1.000
_cell.length_c   1.000
_cell.angle_alpha   90.00
_cell.angle_beta   90.00
_cell.angle_gamma   90.00
#
_symmetry.space_group_name_H-M   'P 1'
#
loop_
_entity.id
_entity.type
_entity.pdbx_description
1 polymer ?
#
loop_
_entity_poly.entity_id
_entity_poly.type
_entity_poly.pdbx_seq_one_letter_code
_entity_poly.pdbx_strand_id
1 'polypeptide(L)' 'MQGGAFGFDTLSVETLPIPQITKSNKPTADKITALVEQILQAKEKDPKANTQRLEKEIDALVYQLYHLTDEEIKIIEDGQ' A
#
# COMPACT_ATOMS: atom_id res chain seq x y z
N MET A 1 24.67 13.95 -7.71
CA MET A 1 23.64 12.90 -7.71
C MET A 1 22.32 13.57 -8.04
N GLN A 2 21.76 13.26 -9.21
CA GLN A 2 20.58 13.93 -9.73
C GLN A 2 19.37 13.39 -8.95
N GLY A 3 18.77 14.22 -8.10
CA GLY A 3 17.50 13.87 -7.43
C GLY A 3 16.42 13.74 -8.49
N GLY A 4 16.05 12.51 -8.82
CA GLY A 4 14.93 12.23 -9.70
C GLY A 4 13.64 12.69 -9.02
N ALA A 5 13.02 13.75 -9.53
CA ALA A 5 11.64 14.01 -9.23
C ALA A 5 10.83 12.85 -9.83
N PHE A 6 10.19 12.03 -8.98
CA PHE A 6 9.13 11.12 -9.42
C PHE A 6 7.97 11.99 -9.92
N GLY A 7 8.06 12.45 -11.16
CA GLY A 7 6.93 13.03 -11.85
C GLY A 7 5.97 11.89 -12.16
N PHE A 8 4.86 11.83 -11.43
CA PHE A 8 3.72 11.01 -11.84
C PHE A 8 3.14 11.68 -13.09
N ASP A 9 3.67 11.38 -14.28
CA ASP A 9 2.94 11.66 -15.49
C ASP A 9 1.71 10.73 -15.53
N THR A 10 0.59 11.24 -16.02
CA THR A 10 -0.68 10.48 -16.03
C THR A 10 -0.54 9.17 -16.78
N LEU A 11 0.35 9.14 -17.79
CA LEU A 11 0.68 7.97 -18.59
C LEU A 11 1.35 6.85 -17.79
N SER A 12 2.29 7.14 -16.88
CA SER A 12 2.92 6.08 -16.08
C SER A 12 1.96 5.48 -15.05
N VAL A 13 1.07 6.29 -14.48
CA VAL A 13 0.08 5.80 -13.49
C VAL A 13 -0.98 4.91 -14.14
N GLU A 14 -1.42 5.25 -15.36
CA GLU A 14 -2.40 4.45 -16.12
C GLU A 14 -1.90 3.04 -16.47
N THR A 15 -0.59 2.85 -16.60
CA THR A 15 0.00 1.55 -16.97
C THR A 15 0.26 0.62 -15.77
N LEU A 16 0.02 1.08 -14.55
CA LEU A 16 0.23 0.25 -13.36
C LEU A 16 -0.78 -0.91 -13.32
N PRO A 17 -0.34 -2.16 -13.12
CA PRO A 17 -1.25 -3.30 -13.03
C PRO A 17 -2.01 -3.27 -11.69
N ILE A 18 -3.21 -2.69 -11.70
CA ILE A 18 -4.08 -2.67 -10.52
C ILE A 18 -4.83 -4.01 -10.43
N PRO A 19 -4.70 -4.77 -9.32
CA PRO A 19 -5.41 -6.02 -9.14
C PRO A 19 -6.92 -5.76 -9.06
N GLN A 20 -7.68 -6.45 -9.91
CA GLN A 20 -9.13 -6.36 -9.89
C GLN A 20 -9.69 -7.07 -8.65
N ILE A 21 -10.75 -6.51 -8.06
CA ILE A 21 -11.43 -7.15 -6.93
C ILE A 21 -12.25 -8.33 -7.44
N THR A 22 -11.87 -9.52 -7.00
CA THR A 22 -12.54 -10.80 -7.27
C THR A 22 -13.14 -11.34 -5.97
N LYS A 23 -13.94 -12.40 -6.06
CA LYS A 23 -14.55 -13.01 -4.86
C LYS A 23 -13.52 -13.54 -3.86
N SER A 24 -12.34 -13.98 -4.33
CA SER A 24 -11.29 -14.55 -3.47
C SER A 24 -10.50 -13.48 -2.72
N ASN A 25 -10.25 -12.31 -3.34
CA ASN A 25 -9.49 -11.23 -2.73
C ASN A 25 -10.37 -10.15 -2.07
N LYS A 26 -11.69 -10.19 -2.25
CA LYS A 26 -12.64 -9.29 -1.61
C LYS A 26 -12.45 -9.19 -0.09
N PRO A 27 -12.27 -10.28 0.68
CA PRO A 27 -12.02 -10.17 2.12
C PRO A 27 -10.74 -9.39 2.45
N THR A 28 -9.70 -9.51 1.63
CA THR A 28 -8.44 -8.76 1.78
C THR A 28 -8.66 -7.27 1.45
N ALA A 29 -9.38 -6.97 0.36
CA ALA A 29 -9.72 -5.61 -0.02
C ALA A 29 -10.59 -4.90 1.02
N ASP A 30 -11.58 -5.60 1.58
CA ASP A 30 -12.46 -5.08 2.64
C ASP A 30 -11.64 -4.77 3.91
N LYS A 31 -10.67 -5.63 4.26
CA LYS A 31 -9.74 -5.38 5.38
C LYS A 31 -8.84 -4.17 5.14
N ILE A 32 -8.25 -4.04 3.94
CA ILE A 32 -7.43 -2.88 3.58
C ILE A 32 -8.26 -1.60 3.72
N THR A 33 -9.50 -1.61 3.21
CA THR A 33 -10.42 -0.47 3.31
C THR A 33 -10.65 -0.08 4.78
N ALA A 34 -10.95 -1.06 5.64
CA ALA A 34 -11.19 -0.81 7.06
C ALA A 34 -9.95 -0.29 7.80
N LEU A 35 -8.74 -0.73 7.43
CA LEU A 35 -7.48 -0.22 8.00
C LEU A 35 -7.20 1.21 7.53
N VAL A 36 -7.43 1.51 6.25
CA VAL A 36 -7.28 2.86 5.70
C VAL A 36 -8.26 3.84 6.36
N GLU A 37 -9.52 3.44 6.59
CA GLU A 37 -10.48 4.26 7.33
C GLU A 37 -9.99 4.59 8.75
N GLN A 38 -9.37 3.64 9.45
CA GLN A 38 -8.79 3.88 10.77
C GLN A 38 -7.61 4.86 10.72
N ILE A 39 -6.75 4.74 9.71
CA ILE A 39 -5.63 5.67 9.49
C ILE A 39 -6.16 7.08 9.23
N LEU A 40 -7.18 7.22 8.37
CA LEU A 40 -7.79 8.50 8.05
C LEU A 40 -8.40 9.14 9.30
N GLN A 41 -9.16 8.37 10.10
CA GLN A 41 -9.73 8.87 11.36
C GLN A 41 -8.66 9.26 12.38
N ALA A 42 -7.56 8.53 12.46
CA ALA A 42 -6.45 8.86 13.35
C ALA A 42 -5.75 10.16 12.90
N LYS A 43 -5.46 10.30 11.60
CA LYS A 43 -4.81 11.49 11.02
C LYS A 43 -5.71 12.72 11.00
N GLU A 44 -7.02 12.54 10.91
CA GLU A 44 -8.01 13.63 11.04
C GLU A 44 -7.99 14.24 12.45
N LYS A 45 -7.86 13.40 13.48
CA LYS A 45 -7.78 13.86 14.88
C LYS A 45 -6.43 14.45 15.22
N ASP A 46 -5.35 13.80 14.78
CA ASP A 46 -3.98 14.27 14.95
C ASP A 46 -3.20 14.02 13.65
N PRO A 47 -2.84 15.08 12.90
CA PRO A 47 -2.04 14.94 11.69
C PRO A 47 -0.67 14.25 11.91
N LYS A 48 -0.18 14.18 13.15
CA LYS A 48 1.06 13.51 13.53
C LYS A 48 0.82 12.13 14.19
N ALA A 49 -0.42 11.64 14.17
CA ALA A 49 -0.75 10.33 14.71
C ALA A 49 0.15 9.26 14.07
N ASN A 50 0.77 8.44 14.91
CA ASN A 50 1.61 7.35 14.44
C ASN A 50 0.74 6.19 13.95
N THR A 51 0.65 6.05 12.63
CA THR A 51 -0.10 4.98 11.94
C THR A 51 0.78 3.89 11.37
N GLN A 52 2.09 3.89 11.67
CA GLN A 52 3.07 2.94 11.08
C GLN A 52 2.65 1.48 11.25
N ARG A 53 2.01 1.12 12.37
CA ARG A 53 1.54 -0.26 12.58
C ARG A 53 0.41 -0.65 11.63
N LEU A 54 -0.53 0.26 11.38
CA LEU A 54 -1.65 0.03 10.46
C LEU A 54 -1.14 0.01 9.01
N GLU A 55 -0.17 0.88 8.69
CA GLU A 55 0.46 0.94 7.37
C GLU A 55 1.19 -0.39 7.06
N LYS A 56 2.00 -0.91 8.00
CA LYS A 56 2.64 -2.24 7.83
C LYS A 56 1.66 -3.40 7.67
N GLU A 57 0.51 -3.33 8.32
CA GLU A 57 -0.54 -4.35 8.13
C GLU A 57 -1.16 -4.26 6.73
N ILE A 58 -1.35 -3.05 6.21
CA ILE A 58 -1.77 -2.85 4.82
C ILE A 58 -0.71 -3.38 3.85
N ASP A 59 0.57 -3.09 4.07
CA ASP A 59 1.67 -3.56 3.22
C ASP A 59 1.66 -5.10 3.11
N ALA A 60 1.55 -5.79 4.25
CA ALA A 60 1.46 -7.26 4.26
C ALA A 60 0.24 -7.79 3.48
N LEU A 61 -0.93 -7.14 3.59
CA LEU A 61 -2.12 -7.51 2.83
C LEU A 61 -1.95 -7.22 1.33
N VAL A 62 -1.25 -6.16 0.96
CA VAL A 62 -0.92 -5.82 -0.43
C VAL A 62 0.05 -6.85 -1.01
N TYR A 63 1.07 -7.28 -0.27
CA TYR A 63 1.97 -8.34 -0.72
C TYR A 63 1.23 -9.64 -1.02
N GLN A 64 0.24 -9.98 -0.19
CA GLN A 64 -0.64 -11.12 -0.43
C GLN A 64 -1.51 -10.95 -1.69
N LEU A 65 -1.97 -9.74 -2.00
CA LEU A 65 -2.74 -9.46 -3.22
C LEU A 65 -1.92 -9.65 -4.50
N TYR A 66 -0.64 -9.34 -4.46
CA TYR A 66 0.28 -9.50 -5.59
C TYR A 66 1.02 -10.85 -5.58
N HIS A 67 0.75 -11.71 -4.60
CA HIS A 67 1.41 -13.00 -4.43
C HIS A 67 2.94 -12.88 -4.38
N LEU A 68 3.45 -11.83 -3.74
CA LEU A 68 4.88 -11.61 -3.61
C LEU A 68 5.52 -12.69 -2.73
N THR A 69 6.72 -13.08 -3.12
CA THR A 69 7.58 -13.97 -2.35
C THR A 69 8.33 -13.21 -1.25
N ASP A 70 8.81 -13.93 -0.23
CA ASP A 70 9.61 -13.32 0.84
C ASP A 70 10.87 -12.61 0.30
N GLU A 71 11.44 -13.10 -0.80
CA GLU A 71 12.59 -12.49 -1.47
C GLU A 71 12.23 -11.15 -2.11
N GLU A 72 11.08 -11.06 -2.79
CA GLU A 72 10.56 -9.82 -3.37
C GLU A 72 10.16 -8.81 -2.31
N ILE A 73 9.50 -9.27 -1.23
CA ILE A 73 9.14 -8.43 -0.08
C ILE A 73 10.40 -7.84 0.55
N LYS A 74 11.44 -8.65 0.73
CA LYS A 74 12.71 -8.19 1.30
C LYS A 74 13.35 -7.09 0.46
N ILE A 75 13.30 -7.17 -0.87
CA ILE A 75 13.83 -6.12 -1.76
C ILE A 75 13.08 -4.79 -1.54
N ILE A 76 11.77 -4.85 -1.31
CA ILE A 76 10.93 -3.67 -1.06
C ILE A 76 11.24 -3.06 0.31
N GLU A 77 11.31 -3.89 1.35
CA GLU A 77 11.56 -3.48 2.73
C GLU A 77 13.00 -2.97 2.95
N ASP A 78 14.00 -3.59 2.32
CA ASP A 78 15.40 -3.12 2.38
C ASP A 78 15.58 -1.75 1.68
N GLY A 79 14.58 -1.32 0.88
CA GLY A 79 14.55 -0.02 0.20
C GLY A 79 13.79 1.09 0.95
N GLN A 80 13.13 0.79 2.08
CA GLN A 80 12.35 1.76 2.88
C GLN A 80 13.18 2.54 3.91
#